data_AF-A0A7K3IUI4-F1
#
_entry.id   AF-A0A7K3IUI4-F1
#
_cell.length_a   1.000
_cell.length_b   1.000
_cell.length_c   1.000
_cell.angle_alpha   90.00
_cell.angle_beta   90.00
_cell.angle_gamma   90.00
#
_symmetry.space_group_name_H-M   'P 1'
#
loop_
_entity.id
_entity.type
_entity.pdbx_description
1 polymer ?
#
loop_
_entity_poly.entity_id
_entity_poly.type
_entity_poly.pdbx_seq_one_letter_code
_entity_poly.pdbx_strand_id
1 'polypeptide(L)'
;MNKRKLGNSDLEITEIAFGAWAIGGWLWGGTDRNEAVRALETAIDNGMTTIDTASIYGFGLSEELVREAVKGKRAGTQILTKFGMAWSGNKGTFHFTTKDNDGKTIDIYKYASKKKVLQDCEDSLKRLGTDYIDLFQIHWPDASTPVSETMEALEMLISQGKIRAGGVCNYPLDLLIEAGKTFSLASE
;
A
#
# COMPACT_ATOMS: atom_id res chain seq x y z
N MET A 1 -8.20 -4.51 -21.55
CA MET A 1 -9.18 -4.51 -20.44
C MET A 1 -9.74 -3.09 -20.31
N ASN A 2 -11.00 -2.93 -19.90
CA ASN A 2 -11.58 -1.60 -19.67
C ASN A 2 -10.93 -0.96 -18.43
N LYS A 3 -10.82 0.38 -18.46
CA LYS A 3 -10.38 1.18 -17.32
C LYS A 3 -11.51 2.05 -16.80
N ARG A 4 -11.45 2.39 -15.52
CA ARG A 4 -12.37 3.31 -14.85
C ARG A 4 -11.59 4.33 -14.04
N LYS A 5 -12.11 5.56 -13.97
CA LYS A 5 -11.63 6.58 -13.05
C LYS A 5 -11.87 6.11 -11.61
N LEU A 6 -10.85 6.21 -10.75
CA LEU A 6 -10.98 5.89 -9.33
C LEU A 6 -11.49 7.11 -8.57
N GLY A 7 -12.80 7.11 -8.29
CA GLY A 7 -13.49 8.15 -7.51
C GLY A 7 -13.12 9.55 -7.99
N ASN A 8 -12.68 10.39 -7.05
CA ASN A 8 -12.30 11.78 -7.31
C ASN A 8 -10.84 11.95 -7.78
N SER A 9 -10.05 10.89 -7.82
CA SER A 9 -8.65 10.95 -8.30
C SER A 9 -8.56 10.90 -9.81
N ASP A 10 -7.47 11.40 -10.40
CA ASP A 10 -7.21 11.28 -11.84
C ASP A 10 -6.62 9.93 -12.27
N LEU A 11 -6.68 8.92 -11.41
CA LEU A 11 -6.20 7.58 -11.71
C LEU A 11 -7.21 6.81 -12.56
N GLU A 12 -6.72 6.22 -13.66
CA GLU A 12 -7.45 5.23 -14.43
C GLU A 12 -6.95 3.82 -14.11
N ILE A 13 -7.79 3.01 -13.48
CA ILE A 13 -7.49 1.65 -13.05
C ILE A 13 -8.27 0.62 -13.87
N THR A 14 -7.72 -0.57 -14.07
CA THR A 14 -8.48 -1.70 -14.62
C THR A 14 -9.59 -2.15 -13.68
N GLU A 15 -10.71 -2.62 -14.25
CA GLU A 15 -11.86 -3.13 -13.48
C GLU A 15 -11.53 -4.35 -12.61
N ILE A 16 -10.46 -5.06 -12.95
CA ILE A 16 -9.88 -6.15 -12.17
C ILE A 16 -8.47 -5.73 -11.78
N ALA A 17 -8.10 -5.92 -10.52
CA ALA A 17 -6.76 -5.65 -9.99
C ALA A 17 -6.10 -6.94 -9.47
N PHE A 18 -4.79 -7.02 -9.60
CA PHE A 18 -4.02 -8.13 -9.04
C PHE A 18 -3.83 -7.92 -7.54
N GLY A 19 -4.37 -8.81 -6.71
CA GLY A 19 -4.13 -8.81 -5.27
C GLY A 19 -2.82 -9.52 -4.91
N ALA A 20 -1.86 -8.77 -4.38
CA ALA A 20 -0.48 -9.21 -4.19
C ALA A 20 -0.15 -9.66 -2.75
N TRP A 21 -1.13 -10.10 -1.95
CA TRP A 21 -0.82 -10.60 -0.60
C TRP A 21 -0.15 -11.98 -0.66
N ALA A 22 -0.74 -12.95 -1.35
CA ALA A 22 -0.25 -14.33 -1.38
C ALA A 22 1.18 -14.45 -1.93
N ILE A 23 1.55 -13.60 -2.90
CA ILE A 23 2.91 -13.60 -3.45
C ILE A 23 3.98 -13.18 -2.42
N GLY A 24 3.60 -12.50 -1.33
CA GLY A 24 4.49 -12.20 -0.22
C GLY A 24 4.77 -13.40 0.70
N GLY A 25 4.07 -14.53 0.50
CA GLY A 25 4.25 -15.81 1.19
C GLY A 25 3.80 -15.86 2.65
N TRP A 26 3.82 -14.73 3.35
CA TRP A 26 3.43 -14.62 4.75
C TRP A 26 1.94 -14.90 4.92
N LEU A 27 1.62 -15.85 5.81
CA LEU A 27 0.29 -16.46 6.02
C LEU A 27 -0.23 -17.33 4.87
N TRP A 28 0.59 -17.63 3.86
CA TRP A 28 0.23 -18.45 2.69
C TRP A 28 1.15 -19.66 2.47
N GLY A 29 2.01 -19.99 3.44
CA GLY A 29 2.87 -21.18 3.38
C GLY A 29 4.17 -20.99 2.58
N GLY A 30 4.54 -19.74 2.30
CA GLY A 30 5.73 -19.39 1.52
C GLY A 30 5.39 -18.90 0.11
N THR A 31 6.42 -18.56 -0.65
CA THR A 31 6.29 -18.05 -2.02
C THR A 31 7.48 -18.52 -2.85
N ASP A 32 7.21 -18.91 -4.10
CA ASP A 32 8.26 -19.03 -5.11
C ASP A 32 8.34 -17.71 -5.86
N ARG A 33 9.50 -17.05 -5.75
CA ARG A 33 9.72 -15.72 -6.34
C ARG A 33 9.52 -15.71 -7.86
N ASN A 34 9.91 -16.78 -8.57
CA ASN A 34 9.79 -16.82 -10.02
C ASN A 34 8.33 -17.02 -10.45
N GLU A 35 7.57 -17.88 -9.76
CA GLU A 35 6.12 -18.02 -10.01
C GLU A 35 5.34 -16.76 -9.65
N ALA A 36 5.67 -16.10 -8.55
CA ALA A 36 5.06 -14.84 -8.15
C ALA A 36 5.23 -13.74 -9.22
N VAL A 37 6.45 -13.57 -9.73
CA VAL A 37 6.75 -12.60 -10.79
C VAL A 37 6.03 -13.01 -12.09
N ARG A 38 6.10 -14.29 -12.48
CA ARG A 38 5.38 -14.79 -13.68
C ARG A 38 3.88 -14.53 -13.61
N ALA A 39 3.26 -14.71 -12.45
CA ALA A 39 1.83 -14.48 -12.28
C ALA A 39 1.46 -13.00 -12.50
N LEU A 40 2.25 -12.08 -11.95
CA LEU A 40 2.10 -10.63 -12.17
C LEU A 40 2.35 -10.24 -13.64
N GLU A 41 3.41 -10.75 -14.25
CA GLU A 41 3.72 -10.51 -15.67
C GLU A 41 2.59 -11.01 -16.57
N THR A 42 2.08 -12.22 -16.32
CA THR A 42 0.97 -12.80 -17.06
C THR A 42 -0.29 -11.94 -16.93
N ALA A 43 -0.58 -11.42 -15.73
CA ALA A 43 -1.67 -10.48 -15.53
C ALA A 43 -1.52 -9.21 -16.38
N ILE A 44 -0.33 -8.59 -16.35
CA ILE A 44 -0.02 -7.39 -17.12
C ILE A 44 -0.13 -7.64 -18.62
N ASP A 45 0.39 -8.75 -19.10
CA ASP A 45 0.36 -9.13 -20.52
C ASP A 45 -1.06 -9.43 -21.02
N ASN A 46 -1.99 -9.78 -20.12
CA ASN A 46 -3.42 -9.90 -20.40
C ASN A 46 -4.21 -8.59 -20.18
N GLY A 47 -3.50 -7.47 -20.01
CA GLY A 47 -4.08 -6.13 -19.97
C GLY A 47 -4.58 -5.66 -18.61
N MET A 48 -4.30 -6.40 -17.52
CA MET A 48 -4.54 -5.92 -16.16
C MET A 48 -3.37 -5.04 -15.72
N THR A 49 -3.60 -3.74 -15.53
CA THR A 49 -2.53 -2.78 -15.19
C THR A 49 -2.54 -2.36 -13.73
N THR A 50 -3.59 -2.66 -12.98
CA THR A 50 -3.72 -2.33 -11.55
C THR A 50 -3.21 -3.46 -10.67
N ILE A 51 -2.29 -3.13 -9.76
CA ILE A 51 -1.70 -4.06 -8.79
C ILE A 51 -1.92 -3.47 -7.39
N ASP A 52 -2.59 -4.23 -6.52
CA ASP A 52 -2.77 -3.89 -5.11
C ASP A 52 -1.84 -4.73 -4.23
N THR A 53 -0.99 -4.05 -3.47
CA THR A 53 -0.07 -4.64 -2.49
C THR A 53 -0.17 -3.91 -1.15
N ALA A 54 0.70 -4.23 -0.21
CA ALA A 54 0.87 -3.52 1.06
C ALA A 54 2.27 -3.80 1.61
N SER A 55 2.84 -2.82 2.30
CA SER A 55 4.13 -2.95 2.98
C SER A 55 4.19 -4.16 3.95
N ILE A 56 3.08 -4.49 4.61
CA ILE A 56 3.00 -5.64 5.54
C ILE A 56 3.02 -7.01 4.83
N TYR A 57 2.71 -7.10 3.53
CA TYR A 57 2.63 -8.38 2.82
C TYR A 57 4.03 -8.97 2.62
N GLY A 58 4.37 -9.97 3.45
CA GLY A 58 5.72 -10.51 3.52
C GLY A 58 6.74 -9.50 4.03
N PHE A 59 6.32 -8.54 4.85
CA PHE A 59 7.18 -7.48 5.44
C PHE A 59 8.03 -6.72 4.41
N GLY A 60 7.43 -6.46 3.25
CA GLY A 60 8.03 -5.75 2.13
C GLY A 60 8.31 -6.62 0.91
N LEU A 61 8.36 -7.95 1.06
CA LEU A 61 8.66 -8.87 -0.05
C LEU A 61 7.68 -8.71 -1.22
N SER A 62 6.39 -8.52 -0.97
CA SER A 62 5.41 -8.32 -2.04
C SER A 62 5.74 -7.10 -2.91
N GLU A 63 6.12 -5.97 -2.30
CA GLU A 63 6.51 -4.75 -3.05
C GLU A 63 7.77 -4.99 -3.89
N GLU A 64 8.73 -5.78 -3.40
CA GLU A 64 9.93 -6.13 -4.17
C GLU A 64 9.62 -7.03 -5.38
N LEU A 65 8.68 -7.96 -5.24
CA LEU A 65 8.22 -8.82 -6.35
C LEU A 65 7.43 -8.01 -7.38
N VAL A 66 6.62 -7.05 -6.92
CA VAL A 66 5.94 -6.10 -7.80
C VAL A 66 6.96 -5.28 -8.61
N ARG A 67 8.02 -4.76 -7.98
CA ARG A 67 9.11 -4.04 -8.69
C ARG A 67 9.66 -4.84 -9.85
N GLU A 68 9.91 -6.13 -9.64
CA GLU A 68 10.46 -7.00 -10.67
C GLU A 68 9.51 -7.18 -11.85
N ALA A 69 8.23 -7.46 -11.56
CA ALA A 69 7.23 -7.67 -12.61
C ALA A 69 6.91 -6.41 -13.43
N VAL A 70 7.03 -5.22 -12.83
CA VAL A 70 6.73 -3.95 -13.51
C VAL A 70 7.95 -3.30 -14.16
N LYS A 71 9.12 -3.93 -14.11
CA LYS A 71 10.36 -3.38 -14.69
C LYS A 71 10.18 -3.12 -16.19
N GLY A 72 10.41 -1.87 -16.61
CA GLY A 72 10.19 -1.43 -17.99
C GLY A 72 8.70 -1.20 -18.36
N LYS A 73 7.76 -1.50 -17.47
CA LYS A 73 6.31 -1.32 -17.65
C LYS A 73 5.68 -0.32 -16.65
N ARG A 74 6.47 0.25 -15.73
CA ARG A 74 6.03 1.13 -14.62
C ARG A 74 5.06 2.24 -15.02
N ALA A 75 5.31 2.91 -16.15
CA ALA A 75 4.47 4.02 -16.63
C ALA A 75 3.06 3.56 -17.05
N GLY A 76 2.92 2.29 -17.46
CA GLY A 76 1.64 1.70 -17.86
C GLY A 76 0.88 1.02 -16.72
N THR A 77 1.53 0.75 -15.59
CA THR A 77 0.97 0.04 -14.43
C THR A 77 0.58 1.00 -13.30
N GLN A 78 -0.51 0.73 -12.60
CA GLN A 78 -0.97 1.46 -11.42
C GLN A 78 -0.65 0.62 -10.18
N ILE A 79 0.19 1.15 -9.28
CA ILE A 79 0.57 0.47 -8.04
C ILE A 79 -0.16 1.11 -6.88
N LEU A 80 -1.02 0.33 -6.24
CA LEU A 80 -1.77 0.67 -5.04
C LEU A 80 -1.05 -0.03 -3.87
N THR A 81 -0.55 0.72 -2.90
CA THR A 81 0.06 0.13 -1.69
C THR A 81 -0.47 0.76 -0.42
N LYS A 82 -0.15 0.16 0.72
CA LYS A 82 -0.71 0.49 2.03
C LYS A 82 0.36 0.69 3.10
N PHE A 83 0.06 1.55 4.07
CA PHE A 83 0.92 1.88 5.20
C PHE A 83 0.19 1.74 6.55
N GLY A 84 0.90 2.02 7.64
CA GLY A 84 0.32 2.13 8.98
C GLY A 84 0.33 0.83 9.79
N MET A 85 0.86 -0.26 9.22
CA MET A 85 1.11 -1.52 9.92
C MET A 85 2.61 -1.63 10.22
N ALA A 86 3.03 -1.29 11.42
CA ALA A 86 4.42 -1.27 11.84
C ALA A 86 4.83 -2.60 12.49
N TRP A 87 5.88 -3.24 11.99
CA TRP A 87 6.49 -4.47 12.54
C TRP A 87 7.87 -4.23 13.15
N SER A 88 8.24 -2.96 13.36
CA SER A 88 9.47 -2.56 14.04
C SER A 88 9.17 -1.48 15.07
N GLY A 89 9.73 -1.65 16.27
CA GLY A 89 9.43 -0.79 17.42
C GLY A 89 8.11 -1.15 18.12
N ASN A 90 7.70 -0.29 19.05
CA ASN A 90 6.55 -0.50 19.94
C ASN A 90 5.64 0.73 20.03
N LYS A 91 5.62 1.56 18.98
CA LYS A 91 4.80 2.76 18.92
C LYS A 91 3.45 2.46 18.28
N GLY A 92 2.44 3.20 18.71
CA GLY A 92 1.08 3.05 18.25
C GLY A 92 0.28 2.03 19.06
N THR A 93 -0.76 1.49 18.45
CA THR A 93 -1.67 0.54 19.10
C THR A 93 -1.28 -0.87 18.73
N PHE A 94 -0.97 -1.73 19.70
CA PHE A 94 -0.73 -3.16 19.45
C PHE A 94 -1.94 -3.77 18.72
N HIS A 95 -1.66 -4.62 17.72
CA HIS A 95 -2.70 -5.27 16.94
C HIS A 95 -2.68 -6.78 17.10
N PHE A 96 -1.56 -7.43 16.79
CA PHE A 96 -1.36 -8.87 16.98
C PHE A 96 0.13 -9.25 16.93
N THR A 97 0.43 -10.45 17.41
CA THR A 97 1.74 -11.10 17.26
C THR A 97 1.65 -12.14 16.15
N THR A 98 2.69 -12.26 15.32
CA THR A 98 2.79 -13.25 14.25
C THR A 98 4.22 -13.76 14.10
N LYS A 99 4.44 -14.64 13.12
CA LYS A 99 5.76 -15.04 12.66
C LYS A 99 5.97 -14.57 11.23
N ASP A 100 7.16 -14.09 10.92
CA ASP A 100 7.53 -13.80 9.53
C ASP A 100 7.82 -15.06 8.72
N ASN A 101 8.23 -14.89 7.46
CA ASN A 101 8.55 -16.01 6.55
C ASN A 101 9.75 -16.84 7.04
N ASP A 102 10.62 -16.30 7.88
CA ASP A 102 11.76 -16.99 8.48
C ASP A 102 11.39 -17.61 9.86
N GLY A 103 10.13 -17.51 10.26
CA GLY A 103 9.61 -18.05 11.52
C GLY A 103 9.92 -17.19 12.75
N LYS A 104 10.46 -15.98 12.58
CA LYS A 104 10.77 -15.06 13.67
C LYS A 104 9.48 -14.42 14.18
N THR A 105 9.30 -14.45 15.51
CA THR A 105 8.18 -13.78 16.16
C THR A 105 8.32 -12.26 16.06
N ILE A 106 7.25 -11.60 15.67
CA ILE A 106 7.16 -10.15 15.51
C ILE A 106 5.80 -9.65 16.01
N ASP A 107 5.81 -8.45 16.59
CA ASP A 107 4.60 -7.75 17.01
C ASP A 107 4.24 -6.69 15.97
N ILE A 108 2.96 -6.62 15.65
CA ILE A 108 2.40 -5.68 14.70
C ILE A 108 1.62 -4.60 15.45
N TYR A 109 1.94 -3.35 15.14
CA TYR A 109 1.28 -2.17 15.68
C TYR A 109 0.60 -1.38 14.57
N LYS A 110 -0.58 -0.83 14.86
CA LYS A 110 -1.20 0.20 14.03
C LYS A 110 -0.60 1.54 14.43
N TYR A 111 0.08 2.21 13.49
CA TYR A 111 0.73 3.48 13.76
C TYR A 111 0.87 4.34 12.51
N ALA A 112 0.22 5.50 12.50
CA ALA A 112 0.11 6.38 11.34
C ALA A 112 0.43 7.85 11.66
N SER A 113 1.32 8.11 12.64
CA SER A 113 1.85 9.47 12.84
C SER A 113 2.45 10.03 11.56
N LYS A 114 2.43 11.35 11.38
CA LYS A 114 2.93 12.00 10.17
C LYS A 114 4.34 11.54 9.81
N LYS A 115 5.24 11.53 10.79
CA LYS A 115 6.62 11.06 10.61
C LYS A 115 6.66 9.61 10.12
N LYS A 116 5.80 8.74 10.66
CA LYS A 116 5.76 7.32 10.26
C LYS A 116 5.20 7.16 8.85
N VAL A 117 4.15 7.88 8.47
CA VAL A 117 3.57 7.83 7.11
C VAL A 117 4.61 8.28 6.07
N LEU A 118 5.32 9.37 6.34
CA LEU A 118 6.41 9.84 5.46
C LEU A 118 7.51 8.78 5.30
N GLN A 119 7.93 8.15 6.41
CA GLN A 119 8.92 7.07 6.37
C GLN A 119 8.41 5.84 5.61
N ASP A 120 7.17 5.41 5.85
CA ASP A 120 6.58 4.26 5.18
C ASP A 120 6.50 4.46 3.67
N CYS A 121 6.22 5.69 3.23
CA CYS A 121 6.24 6.04 1.81
C CYS A 121 7.64 5.88 1.20
N GLU A 122 8.68 6.43 1.84
CA GLU A 122 10.07 6.26 1.38
C GLU A 122 10.50 4.79 1.32
N ASP A 123 10.14 4.03 2.34
CA ASP A 123 10.47 2.61 2.41
C ASP A 123 9.76 1.82 1.30
N SER A 124 8.49 2.13 1.02
CA SER A 124 7.74 1.54 -0.09
C SER A 124 8.31 1.94 -1.45
N LEU A 125 8.62 3.21 -1.68
CA LEU A 125 9.25 3.70 -2.92
C LEU A 125 10.58 2.97 -3.18
N LYS A 126 11.40 2.79 -2.14
CA LYS A 126 12.65 2.03 -2.22
C LYS A 126 12.43 0.57 -2.58
N ARG A 127 11.48 -0.11 -1.94
CA ARG A 127 11.16 -1.52 -2.24
C ARG A 127 10.60 -1.70 -3.65
N LEU A 128 9.68 -0.82 -4.04
CA LEU A 128 9.07 -0.77 -5.37
C LEU A 128 10.05 -0.31 -6.47
N GLY A 129 11.18 0.30 -6.11
CA GLY A 129 12.18 0.79 -7.06
C GLY A 129 11.64 1.86 -8.00
N THR A 130 10.79 2.75 -7.49
CA THR A 130 10.13 3.82 -8.24
C THR A 130 10.14 5.11 -7.40
N ASP A 131 9.95 6.24 -8.06
CA ASP A 131 9.87 7.59 -7.48
C ASP A 131 8.44 8.06 -7.13
N TYR A 132 7.41 7.33 -7.56
CA TYR A 132 6.02 7.61 -7.20
C TYR A 132 5.17 6.35 -6.97
N ILE A 133 4.15 6.47 -6.13
CA ILE A 133 3.07 5.50 -5.92
C ILE A 133 1.78 6.07 -6.51
N ASP A 134 0.96 5.25 -7.16
CA ASP A 134 -0.29 5.75 -7.75
C ASP A 134 -1.33 6.01 -6.65
N LEU A 135 -1.56 5.05 -5.76
CA LEU A 135 -2.45 5.22 -4.61
C LEU A 135 -1.79 4.72 -3.32
N PHE A 136 -1.75 5.56 -2.30
CA PHE A 136 -1.18 5.23 -0.99
C PHE A 136 -2.25 5.29 0.09
N GLN A 137 -2.47 4.17 0.78
CA GLN A 137 -3.66 3.99 1.62
C GLN A 137 -3.31 3.61 3.04
N ILE A 138 -3.98 4.20 4.04
CA ILE A 138 -3.85 3.67 5.40
C ILE A 138 -4.52 2.31 5.46
N HIS A 139 -3.81 1.28 5.93
CA HIS A 139 -4.30 -0.09 5.92
C HIS A 139 -5.37 -0.32 7.00
N TRP A 140 -5.17 0.24 8.20
CA TRP A 140 -6.09 0.13 9.32
C TRP A 140 -6.08 1.43 10.15
N PRO A 141 -7.21 1.81 10.78
CA PRO A 141 -7.26 2.96 11.67
C PRO A 141 -6.26 2.86 12.83
N ASP A 142 -5.49 3.93 13.03
CA ASP A 142 -4.64 4.15 14.19
C ASP A 142 -5.38 5.03 15.22
N ALA A 143 -5.63 4.48 16.40
CA ALA A 143 -6.30 5.20 17.50
C ALA A 143 -5.34 6.12 18.29
N SER A 144 -4.03 6.02 18.06
CA SER A 144 -3.01 6.79 18.76
C SER A 144 -2.60 8.08 18.06
N THR A 145 -3.04 8.29 16.82
CA THR A 145 -2.71 9.46 15.99
C THR A 145 -4.00 10.16 15.56
N PRO A 146 -4.11 11.50 15.68
CA PRO A 146 -5.22 12.25 15.10
C PRO A 146 -5.33 12.02 13.58
N VAL A 147 -6.55 11.83 13.07
CA VAL A 147 -6.78 11.58 11.63
C VAL A 147 -6.19 12.68 10.77
N SER A 148 -6.35 13.95 11.16
CA SER A 148 -5.81 15.11 10.46
C SER A 148 -4.29 15.09 10.33
N GLU A 149 -3.57 14.53 11.30
CA GLU A 149 -2.11 14.39 11.23
C GLU A 149 -1.69 13.39 10.14
N THR A 150 -2.41 12.26 10.02
CA THR A 150 -2.22 11.29 8.94
C THR A 150 -2.54 11.92 7.57
N MET A 151 -3.65 12.64 7.49
CA MET A 151 -4.11 13.31 6.28
C MET A 151 -3.13 14.39 5.80
N GLU A 152 -2.58 15.19 6.71
CA GLU A 152 -1.55 16.18 6.39
C GLU A 152 -0.30 15.50 5.79
N ALA A 153 0.07 14.32 6.28
CA ALA A 153 1.19 13.56 5.71
C ALA A 153 0.92 13.13 4.27
N LEU A 154 -0.30 12.69 3.94
CA LEU A 154 -0.69 12.34 2.58
C LEU A 154 -0.66 13.56 1.65
N GLU A 155 -1.17 14.70 2.10
CA GLU A 155 -1.11 15.96 1.35
C GLU A 155 0.34 16.38 1.06
N MET A 156 1.23 16.25 2.06
CA MET A 156 2.66 16.50 1.87
C MET A 156 3.27 15.56 0.82
N LEU A 157 2.90 14.28 0.80
CA LEU A 157 3.41 13.32 -0.19
C LEU A 157 2.88 13.59 -1.60
N ILE A 158 1.63 14.07 -1.74
CA ILE A 158 1.07 14.53 -3.02
C ILE A 158 1.85 15.75 -3.52
N SER A 159 2.04 16.77 -2.68
CA SER A 159 2.77 17.98 -3.08
C SER A 159 4.24 17.71 -3.43
N GLN A 160 4.83 16.66 -2.86
CA GLN A 160 6.18 16.18 -3.20
C GLN A 160 6.23 15.32 -4.47
N GLY A 161 5.08 14.97 -5.07
CA GLY A 161 4.99 14.08 -6.23
C GLY A 161 5.26 12.60 -5.94
N LYS A 162 5.36 12.21 -4.66
CA LYS A 162 5.68 10.85 -4.23
C LYS A 162 4.47 9.92 -4.27
N ILE A 163 3.27 10.46 -4.11
CA ILE A 163 2.02 9.73 -4.31
C ILE A 163 1.13 10.55 -5.24
N ARG A 164 0.31 9.90 -6.07
CA ARG A 164 -0.67 10.60 -6.92
C ARG A 164 -2.02 10.77 -6.26
N ALA A 165 -2.39 9.86 -5.37
CA ALA A 165 -3.62 9.92 -4.61
C ALA A 165 -3.47 9.23 -3.24
N GLY A 166 -4.28 9.66 -2.28
CA GLY A 166 -4.38 9.04 -0.95
C GLY A 166 -5.72 8.35 -0.74
N GLY A 167 -5.74 7.27 0.04
CA GLY A 167 -6.97 6.56 0.39
C GLY A 167 -6.96 6.00 1.80
N VAL A 168 -8.07 5.38 2.20
CA VAL A 168 -8.22 4.74 3.51
C VAL A 168 -8.79 3.34 3.35
N CYS A 169 -8.48 2.47 4.32
CA CYS A 169 -9.01 1.12 4.40
C CYS A 169 -9.45 0.84 5.84
N ASN A 170 -10.56 0.09 6.00
CA ASN A 170 -11.13 -0.28 7.29
C ASN A 170 -11.52 0.91 8.20
N TYR A 171 -11.67 2.11 7.64
CA TYR A 171 -12.21 3.27 8.36
C TYR A 171 -13.71 3.10 8.56
N PRO A 172 -14.23 3.20 9.80
CA PRO A 172 -15.65 3.43 10.02
C PRO A 172 -16.08 4.81 9.52
N LEU A 173 -17.39 5.02 9.40
CA LEU A 173 -17.98 6.22 8.79
C LEU A 173 -17.53 7.53 9.45
N ASP A 174 -17.41 7.55 10.77
CA ASP A 174 -16.97 8.72 11.53
C ASP A 174 -15.53 9.12 11.16
N LEU A 175 -14.62 8.15 11.01
CA LEU A 175 -13.25 8.44 10.57
C LEU A 175 -13.17 8.82 9.09
N LEU A 176 -14.05 8.29 8.23
CA LEU A 176 -14.17 8.73 6.83
C LEU A 176 -14.55 10.21 6.76
N ILE A 177 -15.60 10.60 7.49
CA ILE A 177 -16.05 12.00 7.59
C ILE A 177 -14.93 12.88 8.15
N GLU A 178 -14.23 12.43 9.19
CA GLU A 178 -13.13 13.20 9.78
C GLU A 178 -11.97 13.41 8.81
N ALA A 179 -11.59 12.37 8.05
CA ALA A 179 -10.55 12.48 7.02
C ALA A 179 -10.93 13.48 5.93
N GLY A 180 -12.17 13.38 5.41
CA GLY A 180 -12.70 14.25 4.35
C GLY A 180 -12.76 15.74 4.70
N LYS A 181 -12.67 16.11 5.98
CA LYS A 181 -12.57 17.53 6.40
C LYS A 181 -11.23 18.16 6.04
N THR A 182 -10.17 17.36 5.89
CA THR A 182 -8.79 17.85 5.76
C THR A 182 -8.04 17.31 4.55
N PHE A 183 -8.61 16.33 3.84
CA PHE A 183 -7.97 15.69 2.69
C PHE A 183 -9.01 15.14 1.71
N SER A 184 -8.73 15.25 0.41
CA SER A 184 -9.59 14.70 -0.64
C SER A 184 -9.24 13.23 -0.87
N LEU A 185 -10.06 12.33 -0.35
CA LEU A 185 -9.85 10.88 -0.50
C LEU A 185 -10.12 10.44 -1.95
N ALA A 186 -9.30 9.53 -2.46
CA ALA A 186 -9.42 9.03 -3.82
C ALA A 186 -10.72 8.26 -4.08
N SER A 187 -11.29 7.63 -3.05
CA SER A 187 -12.41 6.68 -3.16
C SER A 187 -13.76 7.23 -2.66
N GLU A 188 -13.89 8.55 -2.55
CA GLU A 188 -15.19 9.19 -2.28
C GLU A 188 -16.11 9.18 -3.50
#